data_AF-A0A1M6FPX4-F1
#
_entry.id   AF-A0A1M6FPX4-F1
#
_cell.length_a   1.000
_cell.length_b   1.000
_cell.length_c   1.000
_cell.angle_alpha   90.00
_cell.angle_beta   90.00
_cell.angle_gamma   90.00
#
_symmetry.space_group_name_H-M   'P 1'
#
loop_
_entity.id
_entity.type
_entity.pdbx_description
1 polymer ?
#
loop_
_entity_poly.entity_id
_entity_poly.type
_entity_poly.pdbx_seq_one_letter_code
_entity_poly.pdbx_strand_id
1 'polypeptide(L)'
;MNPHPEPGRQQWNLPPEQGRPVQPPPAGPPHRGGPPPGPPAGPPPPPGPPPGGGYGAGLLAVLVVITVLAGGTFLGGGLVVGDRLVSSWAAPEPSPSPSPPAEPPEPEPTDTAPEPEPAPTSGPPEEPTAAPEDLLTADDLVAELRDEYDIESRSNLTPDMCTPEDGEEPAPFQCTSATDTPLVRVIAFPNAGAAALAAVLLQQDLEEGEADAVDVQEACHFVLVWFEEAGTDQAERDEIADFSRGVADCA
;
A
#
# COMPACT_ATOMS: atom_id res chain seq x y z
N MET A 1 2.69 19.28 -54.96
CA MET A 1 1.83 19.62 -53.81
C MET A 1 0.57 18.79 -53.94
N ASN A 2 0.49 17.68 -53.20
CA ASN A 2 -0.67 16.79 -53.16
C ASN A 2 -1.43 17.09 -51.86
N PRO A 3 -2.75 17.33 -51.89
CA PRO A 3 -3.54 17.40 -50.67
C PRO A 3 -3.79 15.98 -50.15
N HIS A 4 -3.47 15.78 -48.87
CA HIS A 4 -3.83 14.58 -48.11
C HIS A 4 -5.33 14.60 -47.80
N PRO A 5 -6.09 13.51 -48.00
CA PRO A 5 -7.46 13.41 -47.54
C PRO A 5 -7.53 13.14 -46.02
N GLU A 6 -8.40 13.87 -45.33
CA GLU A 6 -8.77 13.65 -43.92
C GLU A 6 -9.43 12.27 -43.72
N PRO A 7 -9.13 11.55 -42.63
CA PRO A 7 -9.86 10.35 -42.25
C PRO A 7 -11.24 10.73 -41.67
N GLY A 8 -12.27 10.11 -42.24
CA GLY A 8 -13.66 10.41 -41.98
C GLY A 8 -14.11 10.14 -40.55
N ARG A 9 -14.90 11.07 -40.03
CA ARG A 9 -15.74 10.90 -38.84
C ARG A 9 -16.77 9.80 -39.13
N GLN A 10 -16.56 8.62 -38.55
CA GLN A 10 -17.60 7.60 -38.48
C GLN A 10 -18.67 8.06 -37.50
N GLN A 11 -19.77 8.57 -38.06
CA GLN A 11 -20.99 8.90 -37.34
C GLN A 11 -21.65 7.59 -36.92
N TRP A 12 -21.52 7.25 -35.64
CA TRP A 12 -22.21 6.10 -35.06
C TRP A 12 -23.72 6.32 -35.11
N ASN A 13 -24.39 5.63 -36.04
CA ASN A 13 -25.84 5.53 -36.08
C ASN A 13 -26.31 4.67 -34.90
N LEU A 14 -26.67 5.33 -33.79
CA LEU A 14 -27.43 4.71 -32.71
C LEU A 14 -28.87 4.45 -33.21
N PRO A 15 -29.46 3.27 -32.93
CA PRO A 15 -30.86 3.00 -33.24
C PRO A 15 -31.78 3.92 -32.43
N PRO A 16 -32.97 4.28 -32.95
CA PRO A 16 -33.93 5.09 -32.20
C PRO A 16 -34.40 4.33 -30.96
N GLU A 17 -34.25 4.97 -29.79
CA GLU A 17 -34.78 4.47 -28.52
C GLU A 17 -36.29 4.22 -28.63
N GLN A 18 -36.69 2.95 -28.59
CA GLN A 18 -38.08 2.60 -28.41
C GLN A 18 -38.47 2.94 -26.98
N GLY A 19 -39.36 3.93 -26.85
CA GLY A 19 -39.82 4.48 -25.59
C GLY A 19 -40.26 3.39 -24.61
N ARG A 20 -39.65 3.41 -23.43
CA ARG A 20 -40.12 2.61 -22.29
C ARG A 20 -41.51 3.12 -21.89
N PRO A 21 -42.47 2.22 -21.60
CA PRO A 21 -43.76 2.62 -21.06
C PRO A 21 -43.55 3.34 -19.72
N VAL A 22 -44.08 4.56 -19.62
CA VAL A 22 -44.14 5.34 -18.38
C VAL A 22 -45.05 4.59 -17.42
N GLN A 23 -44.47 3.86 -16.46
CA GLN A 23 -45.22 3.31 -15.34
C GLN A 23 -45.64 4.47 -14.43
N PRO A 24 -46.93 4.59 -14.04
CA PRO A 24 -47.32 5.52 -12.99
C PRO A 24 -46.65 5.12 -11.67
N PRO A 25 -46.26 6.08 -10.82
CA PRO A 25 -45.62 5.78 -9.54
C PRO A 25 -46.57 4.92 -8.67
N PRO A 26 -46.04 3.95 -7.91
CA PRO A 26 -46.84 3.19 -6.96
C PRO A 26 -47.44 4.13 -5.92
N ALA A 27 -48.73 3.94 -5.63
CA ALA A 27 -49.42 4.64 -4.57
C ALA A 27 -48.71 4.37 -3.24
N GLY A 28 -48.18 5.44 -2.62
CA GLY A 28 -47.50 5.36 -1.34
C GLY A 28 -48.42 4.77 -0.24
N PRO A 29 -47.82 4.13 0.79
CA PRO A 29 -48.57 3.58 1.91
C PRO A 29 -49.30 4.68 2.70
N PRO A 30 -50.47 4.38 3.29
CA PRO A 30 -51.23 5.35 4.07
C PRO A 30 -50.41 5.80 5.29
N HIS A 31 -50.29 7.13 5.45
CA HIS A 31 -49.64 7.79 6.57
C HIS A 31 -50.18 7.25 7.91
N ARG A 32 -49.33 6.51 8.63
CA ARG A 32 -49.55 6.18 10.04
C ARG A 32 -49.40 7.48 10.85
N GLY A 33 -50.45 7.85 11.57
CA GLY A 33 -50.50 9.04 12.40
C GLY A 33 -49.35 9.11 13.38
N GLY A 34 -48.56 10.18 13.28
CA GLY A 34 -47.54 10.53 14.27
C GLY A 34 -48.19 11.04 15.58
N PRO A 35 -47.44 11.01 16.68
CA PRO A 35 -47.89 11.50 17.99
C PRO A 35 -48.20 13.01 17.94
N PRO A 36 -49.08 13.51 18.85
CA PRO A 36 -49.46 14.91 18.88
C PRO A 36 -48.24 15.82 19.13
N PRO A 37 -48.25 17.06 18.59
CA PRO A 37 -47.18 18.03 18.81
C PRO A 37 -47.04 18.34 20.31
N GLY A 38 -45.82 18.24 20.81
CA GLY A 38 -45.47 18.66 22.16
C GLY A 38 -45.67 20.17 22.35
N PRO A 39 -45.74 20.65 23.61
CA PRO A 39 -45.84 22.08 23.90
C PRO A 39 -44.63 22.84 23.31
N PRO A 40 -44.80 24.12 22.95
CA PRO A 40 -43.73 24.93 22.38
C PRO A 40 -42.53 24.99 23.33
N ALA A 41 -41.35 24.65 22.79
CA ALA A 41 -40.09 24.82 23.49
C ALA A 41 -39.94 26.28 23.94
N GLY A 42 -39.63 26.47 25.21
CA GLY A 42 -39.34 27.80 25.76
C GLY A 42 -38.14 28.45 25.06
N PRO A 43 -37.97 29.78 25.21
CA PRO A 43 -36.84 30.49 24.63
C PRO A 43 -35.51 29.88 25.13
N PRO A 44 -34.50 29.77 24.25
CA PRO A 44 -33.20 29.25 24.65
C PRO A 44 -32.59 30.12 25.76
N PRO A 45 -31.86 29.52 26.72
CA PRO A 45 -31.12 30.28 27.72
C PRO A 45 -30.09 31.19 27.01
N PRO A 46 -29.79 32.36 27.59
CA PRO A 46 -28.78 33.25 27.03
C PRO A 46 -27.40 32.57 27.00
N PRO A 47 -26.58 32.85 25.96
CA PRO A 47 -25.23 32.31 25.89
C PRO A 47 -24.42 32.76 27.11
N GLY A 48 -23.78 31.79 27.76
CA GLY A 48 -22.86 32.04 28.86
C GLY A 48 -21.65 32.87 28.41
N PRO A 49 -20.98 33.57 29.33
CA PRO A 49 -19.76 34.31 29.01
C PRO A 49 -18.66 33.36 28.51
N PRO A 50 -17.83 33.79 27.54
CA PRO A 50 -16.71 32.98 27.08
C PRO A 50 -15.70 32.74 28.21
N PRO A 51 -15.10 31.54 28.31
CA PRO A 51 -13.99 31.31 29.22
C PRO A 51 -12.80 32.16 28.77
N GLY A 52 -12.46 33.15 29.59
CA GLY A 52 -11.26 33.96 29.43
C GLY A 52 -10.04 33.28 30.03
N GLY A 53 -8.97 33.22 29.25
CA GLY A 53 -7.59 33.29 29.76
C GLY A 53 -6.79 32.00 29.75
N GLY A 54 -5.63 32.03 29.06
CA GLY A 54 -4.50 31.19 29.46
C GLY A 54 -3.51 30.69 28.41
N TYR A 55 -3.47 31.16 27.16
CA TYR A 55 -2.39 30.78 26.23
C TYR A 55 -1.24 31.77 26.35
N GLY A 56 -0.14 31.39 27.03
CA GLY A 56 1.03 32.26 27.11
C GLY A 56 2.30 31.72 27.75
N ALA A 57 2.26 30.58 28.46
CA ALA A 57 3.45 30.06 29.15
C ALA A 57 3.84 28.61 28.82
N GLY A 58 2.93 27.79 28.28
CA GLY A 58 3.21 26.37 28.00
C GLY A 58 4.09 26.12 26.76
N LEU A 59 4.04 27.00 25.76
CA LEU A 59 4.70 26.77 24.46
C LEU A 59 6.23 26.99 24.50
N LEU A 60 6.72 27.81 25.44
CA LEU A 60 8.16 28.04 25.60
C LEU A 60 8.86 26.87 26.33
N ALA A 61 8.14 26.13 27.19
CA ALA A 61 8.72 24.97 27.86
C ALA A 61 8.96 23.79 26.90
N VAL A 62 8.09 23.60 25.90
CA VAL A 62 8.20 22.50 24.92
C VAL A 62 9.35 22.73 23.93
N LEU A 63 9.57 23.97 23.46
CA LEU A 63 10.64 24.28 22.50
C LEU A 63 12.06 24.13 23.10
N VAL A 64 12.22 24.37 24.41
CA VAL A 64 13.51 24.18 25.10
C VAL A 64 13.84 22.69 25.27
N VAL A 65 12.84 21.80 25.37
CA VAL A 65 13.07 20.34 25.48
C VAL A 65 13.50 19.74 24.14
N ILE A 66 12.90 20.18 23.02
CA ILE A 66 13.20 19.62 21.68
C ILE A 66 14.64 19.96 21.22
N THR A 67 15.12 21.16 21.55
CA THR A 67 16.48 21.58 21.18
C THR A 67 17.59 20.89 21.98
N VAL A 68 17.31 20.41 23.20
CA VAL A 68 18.27 19.60 23.98
C VAL A 68 18.31 18.15 23.48
N LEU A 69 17.20 17.61 22.98
CA LEU A 69 17.15 16.23 22.44
C LEU A 69 17.83 16.07 21.08
N ALA A 70 17.88 17.12 20.25
CA ALA A 70 18.51 17.06 18.93
C ALA A 70 20.04 17.33 18.92
N GLY A 71 20.65 17.71 20.05
CA GLY A 71 22.03 18.25 20.06
C GLY A 71 22.98 17.70 21.13
N GLY A 72 22.69 16.54 21.75
CA GLY A 72 23.31 16.17 23.03
C GLY A 72 23.92 14.78 23.21
N THR A 73 24.10 13.94 22.18
CA THR A 73 24.68 12.57 22.37
C THR A 73 26.03 12.38 21.67
N PHE A 74 26.94 13.33 21.83
CA PHE A 74 28.37 13.05 21.68
C PHE A 74 29.12 13.65 22.87
N LEU A 75 29.65 12.75 23.73
CA LEU A 75 30.74 12.86 24.72
C LEU A 75 30.38 12.42 26.16
N GLY A 76 30.73 11.17 26.51
CA GLY A 76 31.56 10.93 27.71
C GLY A 76 31.15 9.82 28.71
N GLY A 77 31.86 8.68 28.66
CA GLY A 77 32.10 7.74 29.78
C GLY A 77 31.46 6.35 29.59
N GLY A 78 32.12 5.19 29.63
CA GLY A 78 33.45 4.82 30.09
C GLY A 78 33.36 3.52 30.92
N LEU A 79 33.79 2.39 30.32
CA LEU A 79 34.15 1.09 30.90
C LEU A 79 33.05 0.18 31.52
N VAL A 80 32.72 -0.90 30.81
CA VAL A 80 32.84 -2.26 31.35
C VAL A 80 33.53 -3.14 30.32
N VAL A 81 34.71 -3.62 30.70
CA VAL A 81 35.51 -4.65 30.05
C VAL A 81 34.79 -6.00 30.20
N GLY A 82 34.49 -6.65 29.08
CA GLY A 82 33.83 -7.95 29.02
C GLY A 82 34.43 -8.81 27.92
N ASP A 83 35.63 -9.30 28.19
CA ASP A 83 36.39 -10.30 27.46
C ASP A 83 35.53 -11.47 26.94
N ARG A 84 35.34 -11.61 25.62
CA ARG A 84 35.07 -12.89 24.93
C ARG A 84 35.47 -12.87 23.44
N LEU A 85 36.68 -13.39 23.21
CA LEU A 85 37.01 -14.42 22.21
C LEU A 85 36.52 -14.22 20.76
N VAL A 86 37.33 -13.54 19.95
CA VAL A 86 37.48 -13.85 18.52
C VAL A 86 38.98 -14.12 18.28
N SER A 87 39.35 -15.39 18.40
CA SER A 87 40.70 -15.89 18.11
C SER A 87 40.60 -16.98 17.05
N SER A 88 40.74 -16.58 15.78
CA SER A 88 41.30 -17.38 14.69
C SER A 88 41.22 -16.53 13.41
N TRP A 89 42.21 -16.38 12.56
CA TRP A 89 43.62 -16.74 12.49
C TRP A 89 44.02 -16.12 11.13
N ALA A 90 45.00 -15.23 11.10
CA ALA A 90 45.70 -14.84 9.89
C ALA A 90 47.12 -14.40 10.30
N ALA A 91 48.11 -15.21 9.92
CA ALA A 91 49.55 -15.04 10.20
C ALA A 91 50.16 -13.87 9.39
N PRO A 92 51.37 -13.36 9.74
CA PRO A 92 52.63 -13.99 9.31
C PRO A 92 53.89 -13.87 10.23
N GLU A 93 54.73 -14.94 10.17
CA GLU A 93 56.20 -15.25 10.34
C GLU A 93 57.26 -14.22 10.85
N PRO A 94 58.52 -14.56 11.31
CA PRO A 94 59.40 -15.71 10.92
C PRO A 94 60.40 -16.37 11.96
N SER A 95 60.84 -17.62 11.61
CA SER A 95 62.12 -18.39 11.85
C SER A 95 62.76 -18.58 13.26
N PRO A 96 63.57 -19.65 13.56
CA PRO A 96 64.45 -20.42 12.65
C PRO A 96 64.41 -21.96 12.73
N SER A 97 65.01 -22.58 11.70
CA SER A 97 65.20 -24.02 11.39
C SER A 97 66.08 -24.80 12.39
N PRO A 98 65.97 -26.16 12.43
CA PRO A 98 66.99 -26.98 11.76
C PRO A 98 66.46 -28.24 11.00
N SER A 99 67.06 -28.55 9.85
CA SER A 99 67.02 -29.85 9.12
C SER A 99 68.07 -30.84 9.71
N PRO A 100 68.16 -32.17 9.37
CA PRO A 100 67.80 -32.90 8.12
C PRO A 100 67.33 -34.39 8.36
N PRO A 101 67.52 -35.43 7.48
CA PRO A 101 67.39 -35.62 6.02
C PRO A 101 66.47 -36.82 5.61
N ALA A 102 65.98 -36.88 4.36
CA ALA A 102 65.99 -38.05 3.44
C ALA A 102 64.91 -37.97 2.33
N GLU A 103 65.33 -37.84 1.07
CA GLU A 103 64.66 -38.38 -0.14
C GLU A 103 65.24 -39.81 -0.43
N PRO A 104 64.80 -40.62 -1.43
CA PRO A 104 63.76 -40.53 -2.51
C PRO A 104 62.91 -41.84 -2.60
N PRO A 105 62.15 -42.24 -3.67
CA PRO A 105 61.80 -41.58 -4.95
C PRO A 105 60.29 -41.51 -5.28
N GLU A 106 59.91 -40.56 -6.14
CA GLU A 106 58.65 -40.58 -6.90
C GLU A 106 58.79 -41.47 -8.16
N PRO A 107 57.77 -42.30 -8.49
CA PRO A 107 57.64 -42.89 -9.81
C PRO A 107 56.89 -41.96 -10.79
N GLU A 108 57.49 -41.91 -11.98
CA GLU A 108 57.10 -41.48 -13.33
C GLU A 108 55.66 -40.97 -13.65
N PRO A 109 55.55 -40.04 -14.63
CA PRO A 109 54.28 -39.49 -15.08
C PRO A 109 53.48 -40.51 -15.90
N THR A 110 52.23 -40.74 -15.51
CA THR A 110 51.28 -41.46 -16.36
C THR A 110 50.55 -40.46 -17.25
N ASP A 111 50.85 -40.52 -18.56
CA ASP A 111 49.99 -40.02 -19.63
C ASP A 111 48.56 -40.56 -19.44
N THR A 112 47.58 -39.68 -19.29
CA THR A 112 46.16 -40.04 -19.43
C THR A 112 45.47 -38.92 -20.20
N ALA A 113 44.73 -39.35 -21.22
CA ALA A 113 44.11 -38.58 -22.27
C ALA A 113 43.16 -37.47 -21.77
N PRO A 114 42.91 -36.41 -22.56
CA PRO A 114 41.91 -35.41 -22.22
C PRO A 114 40.51 -36.04 -22.21
N GLU A 115 39.86 -35.90 -21.07
CA GLU A 115 38.44 -36.20 -20.83
C GLU A 115 37.55 -35.37 -21.78
N PRO A 116 36.47 -35.93 -22.36
CA PRO A 116 35.57 -35.14 -23.20
C PRO A 116 34.86 -34.08 -22.36
N GLU A 117 34.92 -32.83 -22.80
CA GLU A 117 34.17 -31.71 -22.20
C GLU A 117 32.69 -32.05 -22.04
N PRO A 118 32.08 -31.79 -20.88
CA PRO A 118 30.63 -31.88 -20.74
C PRO A 118 29.98 -30.82 -21.63
N ALA A 119 29.06 -31.25 -22.50
CA ALA A 119 28.22 -30.35 -23.27
C ALA A 119 27.49 -29.38 -22.33
N PRO A 120 27.36 -28.07 -22.66
CA PRO A 120 26.55 -27.14 -21.89
C PRO A 120 25.09 -27.63 -21.87
N THR A 121 24.73 -28.27 -20.76
CA THR A 121 23.37 -28.68 -20.45
C THR A 121 22.61 -27.44 -20.02
N SER A 122 21.60 -27.11 -20.83
CA SER A 122 20.39 -26.35 -20.50
C SER A 122 20.59 -24.94 -19.96
N GLY A 123 19.99 -23.96 -20.64
CA GLY A 123 19.86 -22.60 -20.13
C GLY A 123 19.19 -22.56 -18.75
N PRO A 124 19.23 -21.38 -18.09
CA PRO A 124 18.65 -21.19 -16.77
C PRO A 124 17.25 -21.80 -16.72
N PRO A 125 16.86 -22.49 -15.63
CA PRO A 125 15.49 -22.92 -15.46
C PRO A 125 14.61 -21.69 -15.66
N GLU A 126 13.61 -21.79 -16.54
CA GLU A 126 12.53 -20.80 -16.58
C GLU A 126 12.04 -20.67 -15.14
N GLU A 127 12.22 -19.49 -14.53
CA GLU A 127 11.60 -19.19 -13.25
C GLU A 127 10.13 -19.59 -13.37
N PRO A 128 9.54 -20.26 -12.36
CA PRO A 128 8.11 -20.47 -12.37
C PRO A 128 7.48 -19.10 -12.52
N THR A 129 6.93 -18.84 -13.72
CA THR A 129 5.93 -17.82 -13.88
C THR A 129 4.78 -18.35 -13.06
N ALA A 130 4.78 -18.03 -11.76
CA ALA A 130 3.59 -18.15 -10.96
C ALA A 130 2.58 -17.34 -11.75
N ALA A 131 1.66 -18.04 -12.43
CA ALA A 131 0.40 -17.43 -12.79
C ALA A 131 -0.04 -16.71 -11.51
N PRO A 132 -0.45 -15.43 -11.59
CA PRO A 132 -1.00 -14.79 -10.42
C PRO A 132 -1.99 -15.80 -9.86
N GLU A 133 -1.72 -16.29 -8.64
CA GLU A 133 -2.76 -16.95 -7.87
C GLU A 133 -3.97 -16.04 -8.02
N ASP A 134 -5.17 -16.57 -8.28
CA ASP A 134 -6.36 -15.77 -8.62
C ASP A 134 -6.68 -14.80 -7.46
N LEU A 135 -5.88 -13.72 -7.36
CA LEU A 135 -5.89 -12.74 -6.30
C LEU A 135 -7.13 -11.92 -6.55
N LEU A 136 -7.91 -11.78 -5.50
CA LEU A 136 -9.10 -10.96 -5.52
C LEU A 136 -8.76 -9.57 -6.11
N THR A 137 -9.51 -9.12 -7.09
CA THR A 137 -9.30 -7.78 -7.67
C THR A 137 -10.00 -6.71 -6.84
N ALA A 138 -9.67 -5.43 -7.04
CA ALA A 138 -10.37 -4.33 -6.38
C ALA A 138 -11.87 -4.32 -6.72
N ASP A 139 -12.22 -4.67 -7.97
CA ASP A 139 -13.60 -4.77 -8.44
C ASP A 139 -14.36 -5.91 -7.73
N ASP A 140 -13.70 -7.04 -7.47
CA ASP A 140 -14.28 -8.17 -6.76
C ASP A 140 -14.51 -7.84 -5.28
N LEU A 141 -13.52 -7.22 -4.61
CA LEU A 141 -13.69 -6.79 -3.22
C LEU A 141 -14.81 -5.76 -3.07
N VAL A 142 -14.92 -4.80 -3.99
CA VAL A 142 -16.01 -3.82 -3.99
C VAL A 142 -17.38 -4.49 -4.22
N ALA A 143 -17.43 -5.60 -4.98
CA ALA A 143 -18.68 -6.34 -5.15
C ALA A 143 -19.15 -6.97 -3.83
N GLU A 144 -18.24 -7.53 -3.04
CA GLU A 144 -18.54 -8.10 -1.72
C GLU A 144 -18.90 -6.99 -0.70
N LEU A 145 -18.17 -5.88 -0.69
CA LEU A 145 -18.48 -4.72 0.16
C LEU A 145 -19.84 -4.10 -0.18
N ARG A 146 -20.24 -4.11 -1.45
CA ARG A 146 -21.53 -3.58 -1.87
C ARG A 146 -22.70 -4.32 -1.22
N ASP A 147 -22.59 -5.65 -1.11
CA ASP A 147 -23.66 -6.47 -0.56
C ASP A 147 -23.83 -6.23 0.95
N GLU A 148 -22.75 -5.89 1.66
CA GLU A 148 -22.76 -5.64 3.10
C GLU A 148 -23.02 -4.16 3.47
N TYR A 149 -22.45 -3.20 2.74
CA TYR A 149 -22.42 -1.77 3.11
C TYR A 149 -23.21 -0.84 2.17
N ASP A 150 -24.07 -1.39 1.29
CA ASP A 150 -24.97 -0.63 0.38
C ASP A 150 -24.25 0.38 -0.54
N ILE A 151 -23.13 -0.02 -1.14
CA ILE A 151 -22.36 0.82 -2.07
C ILE A 151 -23.11 0.96 -3.41
N GLU A 152 -23.71 2.13 -3.64
CA GLU A 152 -24.55 2.38 -4.83
C GLU A 152 -23.76 2.60 -6.13
N SER A 153 -22.52 3.10 -6.06
CA SER A 153 -21.72 3.49 -7.23
C SER A 153 -20.25 3.11 -7.11
N ARG A 154 -19.62 2.88 -8.27
CA ARG A 154 -18.18 2.59 -8.39
C ARG A 154 -17.60 3.15 -9.69
N SER A 155 -16.32 3.49 -9.67
CA SER A 155 -15.53 3.94 -10.81
C SER A 155 -14.23 3.14 -10.90
N ASN A 156 -13.97 2.49 -12.03
CA ASN A 156 -12.70 1.79 -12.22
C ASN A 156 -11.60 2.81 -12.57
N LEU A 157 -10.59 2.92 -11.71
CA LEU A 157 -9.44 3.82 -11.83
C LEU A 157 -8.15 3.09 -12.23
N THR A 158 -8.22 1.79 -12.51
CA THR A 158 -7.08 0.98 -12.96
C THR A 158 -6.31 1.61 -14.12
N PRO A 159 -6.93 2.11 -15.21
CA PRO A 159 -6.17 2.71 -16.30
C PRO A 159 -5.44 3.99 -15.89
N ASP A 160 -5.99 4.75 -14.94
CA ASP A 160 -5.45 6.04 -14.53
C ASP A 160 -4.39 5.91 -13.43
N MET A 161 -4.48 4.90 -12.56
CA MET A 161 -3.61 4.74 -11.39
C MET A 161 -2.60 3.59 -11.52
N CYS A 162 -2.93 2.54 -12.26
CA CYS A 162 -2.13 1.31 -12.30
C CYS A 162 -1.37 1.13 -13.62
N THR A 163 -1.56 2.02 -14.58
CA THR A 163 -0.83 1.99 -15.86
C THR A 163 0.24 3.08 -15.83
N PRO A 164 1.51 2.76 -16.16
CA PRO A 164 2.55 3.79 -16.22
C PRO A 164 2.29 4.70 -17.42
N GLU A 165 2.66 5.99 -17.34
CA GLU A 165 2.53 6.86 -18.50
C GLU A 165 3.50 6.44 -19.61
N ASP A 166 3.15 6.75 -20.87
CA ASP A 166 3.95 6.37 -22.02
C ASP A 166 5.39 6.92 -21.93
N GLY A 167 6.35 6.02 -21.76
CA GLY A 167 7.78 6.36 -21.68
C GLY A 167 8.34 6.45 -20.26
N GLU A 168 7.54 6.18 -19.24
CA GLU A 168 8.02 5.96 -17.88
C GLU A 168 8.40 4.51 -17.63
N GLU A 169 9.37 4.29 -16.75
CA GLU A 169 9.67 2.95 -16.25
C GLU A 169 8.59 2.53 -15.24
N PRO A 170 8.15 1.25 -15.25
CA PRO A 170 7.14 0.79 -14.31
C PRO A 170 7.65 0.99 -12.88
N ALA A 171 6.82 1.63 -12.06
CA ALA A 171 7.12 1.79 -10.64
C ALA A 171 7.30 0.40 -10.01
N PRO A 172 8.24 0.24 -9.05
CA PRO A 172 8.50 -1.05 -8.41
C PRO A 172 7.27 -1.62 -7.66
N PHE A 173 6.27 -0.80 -7.39
CA PHE A 173 5.03 -1.16 -6.69
C PHE A 173 3.79 -0.78 -7.51
N GLN A 174 3.75 -1.24 -8.75
CA GLN A 174 2.60 -1.01 -9.62
C GLN A 174 1.38 -1.80 -9.09
N CYS A 175 0.27 -1.09 -8.88
CA CYS A 175 -1.00 -1.72 -8.54
C CYS A 175 -1.52 -2.58 -9.71
N THR A 176 -2.37 -3.56 -9.41
CA THR A 176 -2.99 -4.45 -10.40
C THR A 176 -4.38 -3.99 -10.78
N SER A 177 -5.11 -3.37 -9.84
CA SER A 177 -6.42 -2.77 -10.09
C SER A 177 -6.69 -1.68 -9.07
N ALA A 178 -7.52 -0.71 -9.45
CA ALA A 178 -7.98 0.36 -8.56
C ALA A 178 -9.46 0.66 -8.83
N THR A 179 -10.24 0.81 -7.78
CA THR A 179 -11.67 1.14 -7.85
C THR A 179 -12.01 2.18 -6.81
N ASP A 180 -12.74 3.21 -7.23
CA ASP A 180 -13.26 4.27 -6.38
C ASP A 180 -14.72 4.03 -6.06
N THR A 181 -15.12 4.31 -4.83
CA THR A 181 -16.51 4.32 -4.39
C THR A 181 -16.77 5.57 -3.53
N PRO A 182 -18.03 5.94 -3.26
CA PRO A 182 -18.32 7.06 -2.34
C PRO A 182 -17.83 6.83 -0.90
N LEU A 183 -17.54 5.57 -0.53
CA LEU A 183 -17.15 5.18 0.82
C LEU A 183 -15.63 5.08 0.97
N VAL A 184 -15.00 4.38 0.02
CA VAL A 184 -13.59 3.97 0.09
C VAL A 184 -13.02 3.79 -1.31
N ARG A 185 -11.77 4.17 -1.50
CA ARG A 185 -10.97 3.75 -2.66
C ARG A 185 -10.21 2.47 -2.33
N VAL A 186 -10.35 1.48 -3.19
CA VAL A 186 -9.69 0.18 -3.08
C VAL A 186 -8.62 0.07 -4.15
N ILE A 187 -7.37 -0.15 -3.73
CA ILE A 187 -6.22 -0.34 -4.63
C ILE A 187 -5.62 -1.72 -4.37
N ALA A 188 -5.62 -2.59 -5.36
CA ALA A 188 -5.06 -3.93 -5.25
C ALA A 188 -3.62 -3.97 -5.77
N PHE A 189 -2.78 -4.78 -5.13
CA PHE A 189 -1.37 -4.95 -5.42
C PHE A 189 -1.05 -6.42 -5.71
N PRO A 190 0.11 -6.72 -6.34
CA PRO A 190 0.48 -8.10 -6.65
C PRO A 190 0.80 -8.96 -5.42
N ASN A 191 1.00 -8.34 -4.25
CA ASN A 191 1.23 -9.03 -2.97
C ASN A 191 1.06 -8.06 -1.79
N ALA A 192 0.95 -8.61 -0.58
CA ALA A 192 0.78 -7.84 0.65
C ALA A 192 1.95 -6.90 0.98
N GLY A 193 3.18 -7.28 0.63
CA GLY A 193 4.35 -6.42 0.86
C GLY A 193 4.30 -5.13 0.04
N ALA A 194 3.83 -5.20 -1.21
CA ALA A 194 3.63 -4.03 -2.06
C ALA A 194 2.51 -3.13 -1.52
N ALA A 195 1.40 -3.72 -1.07
CA ALA A 195 0.30 -2.98 -0.45
C ALA A 195 0.76 -2.26 0.84
N ALA A 196 1.52 -2.93 1.70
CA ALA A 196 2.04 -2.35 2.95
C ALA A 196 2.95 -1.15 2.70
N LEU A 197 3.87 -1.27 1.75
CA LEU A 197 4.75 -0.16 1.37
C LEU A 197 3.96 1.00 0.76
N ALA A 198 3.00 0.71 -0.12
CA ALA A 198 2.14 1.74 -0.70
C ALA A 198 1.30 2.46 0.38
N ALA A 199 0.76 1.73 1.36
CA ALA A 199 0.01 2.30 2.47
C ALA A 199 0.87 3.28 3.28
N VAL A 200 2.12 2.90 3.62
CA VAL A 200 3.04 3.80 4.35
C VAL A 200 3.37 5.06 3.55
N LEU A 201 3.60 4.94 2.24
CA LEU A 201 3.89 6.09 1.39
C LEU A 201 2.68 7.03 1.31
N LEU A 202 1.48 6.48 1.10
CA LEU A 202 0.24 7.26 1.08
C LEU A 202 -0.03 7.93 2.43
N GLN A 203 0.26 7.27 3.55
CA GLN A 203 0.13 7.87 4.88
C GLN A 203 1.07 9.08 5.06
N GLN A 204 2.31 9.00 4.55
CA GLN A 204 3.24 10.13 4.59
C GLN A 204 2.73 11.31 3.76
N ASP A 205 2.19 11.03 2.57
CA ASP A 205 1.60 12.07 1.72
C ASP A 205 0.39 12.76 2.39
N LEU A 206 -0.39 12.01 3.18
CA LEU A 206 -1.47 12.59 3.99
C LEU A 206 -0.96 13.53 5.09
N GLU A 207 0.16 13.17 5.74
CA GLU A 207 0.78 14.00 6.78
C GLU A 207 1.42 15.27 6.21
N GLU A 208 1.96 15.19 4.98
CA GLU A 208 2.63 16.31 4.30
C GLU A 208 1.64 17.28 3.62
N GLY A 209 0.44 16.80 3.29
CA GLY A 209 -0.77 17.62 3.15
C GLY A 209 -1.03 18.20 1.77
N GLU A 210 -1.94 17.55 1.04
CA GLU A 210 -2.85 18.11 0.01
C GLU A 210 -3.98 17.12 -0.37
N ALA A 211 -4.07 15.95 0.28
CA ALA A 211 -4.98 14.88 -0.10
C ALA A 211 -6.31 14.95 0.68
N ASP A 212 -7.43 14.74 -0.03
CA ASP A 212 -8.78 14.66 0.54
C ASP A 212 -9.03 13.38 1.37
N ALA A 213 -7.99 12.57 1.59
CA ALA A 213 -8.05 11.35 2.35
C ALA A 213 -7.80 11.61 3.85
N VAL A 214 -8.44 10.79 4.69
CA VAL A 214 -8.41 10.89 6.15
C VAL A 214 -7.61 9.75 6.76
N ASP A 215 -7.69 8.58 6.13
CA ASP A 215 -7.12 7.36 6.67
C ASP A 215 -6.75 6.41 5.53
N VAL A 216 -5.70 5.64 5.75
CA VAL A 216 -5.21 4.62 4.84
C VAL A 216 -4.94 3.37 5.67
N GLN A 217 -5.60 2.27 5.31
CA GLN A 217 -5.39 0.98 5.94
C GLN A 217 -5.06 -0.07 4.89
N GLU A 218 -4.31 -1.07 5.32
CA GLU A 218 -4.04 -2.24 4.51
C GLU A 218 -4.97 -3.40 4.89
N ALA A 219 -5.44 -4.11 3.87
CA ALA A 219 -6.12 -5.38 3.98
C ALA A 219 -5.42 -6.36 3.02
N CYS A 220 -4.34 -6.96 3.49
CA CYS A 220 -3.57 -7.96 2.75
C CYS A 220 -2.90 -7.36 1.52
N HIS A 221 -3.35 -7.69 0.30
CA HIS A 221 -2.86 -7.07 -0.93
C HIS A 221 -3.69 -5.87 -1.39
N PHE A 222 -4.61 -5.38 -0.55
CA PHE A 222 -5.38 -4.17 -0.80
C PHE A 222 -4.94 -3.02 0.10
N VAL A 223 -4.95 -1.82 -0.46
CA VAL A 223 -4.93 -0.56 0.28
C VAL A 223 -6.30 0.08 0.18
N LEU A 224 -6.88 0.39 1.35
CA LEU A 224 -8.15 1.05 1.54
C LEU A 224 -7.87 2.50 1.92
N VAL A 225 -8.39 3.45 1.14
CA VAL A 225 -8.22 4.89 1.37
C VAL A 225 -9.59 5.51 1.61
N TRP A 226 -9.77 6.13 2.77
CA TRP A 226 -11.02 6.81 3.15
C TRP A 226 -10.91 8.32 2.94
N PHE A 227 -11.99 8.93 2.46
CA PHE A 227 -12.07 10.37 2.20
C PHE A 227 -12.85 11.12 3.27
N GLU A 228 -12.58 12.41 3.44
CA GLU A 228 -13.28 13.26 4.41
C GLU A 228 -14.80 13.28 4.16
N GLU A 229 -15.20 13.27 2.90
CA GLU A 229 -16.60 13.37 2.49
C GLU A 229 -17.44 12.12 2.79
N ALA A 230 -16.82 10.96 2.99
CA ALA A 230 -17.52 9.70 3.24
C ALA A 230 -18.19 9.67 4.63
N GLY A 231 -17.68 10.44 5.59
CA GLY A 231 -18.27 10.54 6.94
C GLY A 231 -18.18 9.29 7.81
N THR A 232 -17.50 8.24 7.36
CA THR A 232 -17.27 6.97 8.07
C THR A 232 -16.42 7.19 9.31
N ASP A 233 -16.83 6.66 10.46
CA ASP A 233 -16.03 6.73 11.69
C ASP A 233 -14.96 5.63 11.76
N GLN A 234 -13.99 5.76 12.68
CA GLN A 234 -12.88 4.81 12.76
C GLN A 234 -13.33 3.36 13.01
N ALA A 235 -14.37 3.15 13.80
CA ALA A 235 -14.82 1.80 14.13
C ALA A 235 -15.42 1.10 12.91
N GLU A 236 -16.18 1.84 12.10
CA GLU A 236 -16.74 1.33 10.84
C GLU A 236 -15.63 1.06 9.80
N ARG A 237 -14.59 1.91 9.73
CA ARG A 237 -13.42 1.67 8.86
C ARG A 237 -12.68 0.40 9.23
N ASP A 238 -12.43 0.21 10.53
CA ASP A 238 -11.76 -0.98 11.05
C ASP A 238 -12.60 -2.24 10.76
N GLU A 239 -13.93 -2.17 10.87
CA GLU A 239 -14.84 -3.26 10.52
C GLU A 239 -14.79 -3.61 9.03
N ILE A 240 -14.78 -2.60 8.14
CA ILE A 240 -14.62 -2.79 6.69
C ILE A 240 -13.27 -3.42 6.35
N ALA A 241 -12.19 -2.97 7.02
CA ALA A 241 -10.86 -3.53 6.83
C ALA A 241 -10.79 -5.00 7.27
N ASP A 242 -11.38 -5.34 8.43
CA ASP A 242 -11.49 -6.71 8.92
C ASP A 242 -12.34 -7.59 8.00
N PHE A 243 -13.47 -7.09 7.53
CA PHE A 243 -14.30 -7.77 6.54
C PHE A 243 -13.50 -8.05 5.26
N SER A 244 -12.77 -7.05 4.76
CA SER A 244 -11.94 -7.18 3.55
C SER A 244 -10.86 -8.24 3.70
N ARG A 245 -10.23 -8.36 4.88
CA ARG A 245 -9.29 -9.44 5.20
C ARG A 245 -9.96 -10.81 5.17
N GLY A 246 -11.19 -10.89 5.70
CA GLY A 246 -12.01 -12.10 5.67
C GLY A 246 -12.36 -12.55 4.25
N VAL A 247 -12.74 -11.62 3.37
CA VAL A 247 -13.04 -11.90 1.96
C VAL A 247 -11.79 -12.31 1.19
N ALA A 248 -10.66 -11.64 1.44
CA ALA A 248 -9.38 -11.95 0.82
C ALA A 248 -8.70 -13.22 1.38
N ASP A 249 -9.33 -13.88 2.36
CA ASP A 249 -8.85 -15.10 3.04
C ASP A 249 -7.41 -15.00 3.54
N CYS A 250 -7.12 -13.92 4.26
CA CYS A 250 -5.78 -13.59 4.73
C CYS A 250 -5.79 -13.20 6.21
N ALA A 251 -4.75 -13.64 6.92
CA ALA A 251 -4.67 -13.69 8.39
C ALA A 251 -3.53 -12.84 8.96
#